data_AF-A0A434BSB2-F1
#
_entry.id   AF-A0A434BSB2-F1
#
_cell.length_a   1.000
_cell.length_b   1.000
_cell.length_c   1.000
_cell.angle_alpha   90.00
_cell.angle_beta   90.00
_cell.angle_gamma   90.00
#
_symmetry.space_group_name_H-M   'P 1'
#
loop_
_entity.id
_entity.type
_entity.pdbx_description
1 polymer ?
#
loop_
_entity_poly.entity_id
_entity_poly.type
_entity_poly.pdbx_seq_one_letter_code
_entity_poly.pdbx_strand_id
1 'polypeptide(L)' 'LEDARDFGAFNAVYARHFPKNPPARTTVESRLMIDIKIEVEAVAYRPL' A
#
# COMPACT_ATOMS: atom_id res chain seq x y z
N LEU A 1 3.34 6.00 -3.41
CA LEU A 1 3.51 7.03 -2.37
C LEU A 1 3.84 8.32 -3.07
N GLU A 2 3.30 9.44 -2.59
CA GLU A 2 3.69 10.76 -3.09
C GLU A 2 5.10 11.15 -2.60
N ASP A 3 5.48 10.76 -1.38
CA ASP A 3 6.77 11.05 -0.75
C ASP A 3 7.30 9.82 0.00
N ALA A 4 8.54 9.40 -0.27
CA ALA A 4 9.18 8.26 0.39
C ALA A 4 9.34 8.44 1.91
N ARG A 5 9.34 9.66 2.45
CA ARG A 5 9.40 9.93 3.89
C ARG A 5 8.18 9.39 4.63
N ASP A 6 7.03 9.29 3.95
CA ASP A 6 5.81 8.73 4.51
C ASP A 6 5.81 7.20 4.56
N PHE A 7 6.84 6.53 4.01
CA PHE A 7 6.91 5.06 3.92
C PHE A 7 6.80 4.37 5.29
N GLY A 8 7.47 4.90 6.32
CA GLY A 8 7.43 4.31 7.66
C GLY A 8 6.02 4.31 8.26
N ALA A 9 5.32 5.44 8.16
CA ALA A 9 3.95 5.59 8.65
C ALA A 9 2.97 4.72 7.86
N PHE A 10 3.09 4.71 6.53
CA PHE A 10 2.30 3.82 5.67
C PHE A 10 2.50 2.35 6.04
N ASN A 11 3.75 1.91 6.18
CA ASN A 11 4.05 0.50 6.43
C ASN A 11 3.54 0.03 7.81
N ALA A 12 3.57 0.91 8.82
CA ALA A 12 3.00 0.62 10.14
C ALA A 12 1.48 0.41 10.08
N VAL A 13 0.75 1.20 9.28
CA VAL A 13 -0.70 1.02 9.07
C VAL A 13 -0.97 -0.23 8.25
N TYR A 14 -0.24 -0.45 7.15
CA TYR A 14 -0.38 -1.63 6.30
C TYR A 14 -0.22 -2.94 7.10
N ALA A 15 0.78 -3.00 7.99
CA ALA A 15 1.02 -4.17 8.84
C ALA A 15 -0.14 -4.49 9.80
N ARG A 16 -0.92 -3.47 10.22
CA ARG A 16 -2.12 -3.69 11.06
C ARG A 16 -3.26 -4.33 10.27
N HIS A 17 -3.35 -4.07 8.97
CA HIS A 17 -4.37 -4.68 8.10
C HIS A 17 -4.01 -6.10 7.67
N PHE A 18 -2.71 -6.39 7.50
CA PHE A 18 -2.24 -7.71 7.08
C PHE A 18 -1.26 -8.32 8.11
N PRO A 19 -1.72 -8.65 9.34
CA PRO A 19 -0.84 -9.10 10.43
C PRO A 19 -0.29 -10.52 10.23
N LYS A 20 -0.92 -11.35 9.39
CA LYS A 20 -0.51 -12.73 9.12
C LYS A 20 -0.63 -13.03 7.62
N ASN A 21 0.41 -13.61 7.04
CA ASN A 21 0.49 -13.96 5.61
C ASN A 21 0.06 -12.80 4.69
N PRO A 22 0.75 -11.65 4.74
CA PRO A 22 0.39 -10.52 3.89
C PRO A 22 0.48 -10.89 2.41
N PRO A 23 -0.37 -10.29 1.55
CA PRO A 23 -0.24 -10.48 0.11
C PRO A 23 1.09 -9.93 -0.39
N ALA A 24 1.57 -10.47 -1.51
CA ALA A 24 2.71 -9.91 -2.21
C ALA A 24 2.46 -8.43 -2.54
N ARG A 25 3.46 -7.57 -2.32
CA ARG A 25 3.33 -6.12 -2.47
C ARG A 25 4.60 -5.51 -3.03
N THR A 26 4.41 -4.53 -3.91
CA THR A 26 5.44 -3.56 -4.33
C THR A 26 5.05 -2.16 -3.86
N THR A 27 6.02 -1.33 -3.51
CA THR A 27 5.77 0.07 -3.13
C THR A 27 6.79 0.96 -3.83
N VAL A 28 6.31 2.02 -4.47
CA VAL A 28 7.13 3.00 -5.20
C VAL A 28 6.70 4.42 -4.84
N GLU A 29 7.60 5.37 -5.03
CA GLU A 29 7.27 6.80 -5.05
C GLU A 29 6.85 7.19 -6.48
N SER A 30 5.76 7.96 -6.63
CA SER A 30 5.24 8.43 -7.92
C SER A 30 4.32 9.63 -7.74
N ARG A 31 4.20 10.46 -8.79
CA ARG A 31 3.14 11.47 -8.90
C ARG A 31 1.77 10.78 -9.03
N LEU A 32 0.77 11.27 -8.30
CA LEU A 32 -0.59 10.74 -8.28
C LEU A 32 -1.56 11.65 -9.05
N MET A 33 -2.72 11.10 -9.44
CA MET A 33 -3.67 11.78 -10.33
C MET A 33 -4.40 12.94 -9.66
N ILE A 34 -4.65 12.83 -8.35
CA ILE A 34 -5.25 13.85 -7.50
C ILE A 34 -4.36 14.09 -6.27
N ASP A 35 -4.67 15.13 -5.49
CA ASP A 35 -3.95 15.48 -4.26
C ASP A 35 -4.23 14.47 -3.14
N ILE A 36 -3.54 13.33 -3.22
CA ILE A 36 -3.55 12.25 -2.23
C ILE A 36 -2.12 11.80 -1.97
N LYS A 37 -1.87 11.27 -0.77
CA LYS A 37 -0.53 10.82 -0.36
C LYS A 37 -0.19 9.40 -0.84
N ILE A 38 -1.21 8.58 -1.07
CA ILE A 38 -1.06 7.17 -1.40
C ILE A 38 -2.28 6.65 -2.16
N GLU A 39 -2.01 5.77 -3.13
CA GLU A 39 -2.99 4.93 -3.80
C GLU A 39 -2.52 3.47 -3.70
N VAL A 40 -3.46 2.54 -3.50
CA VAL A 40 -3.16 1.10 -3.38
C VAL A 40 -4.11 0.32 -4.30
N GLU A 41 -3.53 -0.44 -5.21
CA GLU A 41 -4.23 -1.41 -6.06
C GLU A 41 -3.92 -2.83 -5.56
N ALA A 42 -4.90 -3.74 -5.65
CA ALA A 42 -4.73 -5.13 -5.24
C ALA A 42 -5.49 -6.09 -6.16
N VAL A 43 -4.89 -7.27 -6.37
CA VAL A 43 -5.54 -8.42 -7.00
C VAL A 43 -5.92 -9.41 -5.92
N ALA A 44 -7.19 -9.83 -5.90
CA ALA A 44 -7.73 -10.77 -4.92
C ALA A 44 -8.25 -12.04 -5.61
N TYR A 45 -8.12 -13.17 -4.92
CA TYR A 45 -8.64 -14.47 -5.36
C TYR A 45 -9.60 -15.04 -4.32
N ARG A 46 -10.79 -15.44 -4.76
CA ARG A 46 -11.80 -16.15 -3.97
C ARG A 46 -12.35 -17.29 -4.82
N PRO A 47 -12.11 -18.56 -4.45
CA PRO A 47 -12.74 -19.70 -5.11
C PRO A 47 -14.27 -19.59 -5.10
N LEU A 48 -14.91 -20.14 -6.14
CA LEU A 48 -16.37 -20.25 -6.23
C LEU A 48 -16.92 -21.32 -5.29
#